data_AF-A0A420IZ14-F1
#
_entry.id   AF-A0A420IZ14-F1
#
_cell.length_a   1.000
_cell.length_b   1.000
_cell.length_c   1.000
_cell.angle_alpha   90.00
_cell.angle_beta   90.00
_cell.angle_gamma   90.00
#
_symmetry.space_group_name_H-M   'P 1'
#
loop_
_entity.id
_entity.type
_entity.pdbx_description
1 polymer ?
#
loop_
_entity_poly.entity_id
_entity_poly.type
_entity_poly.pdbx_seq_one_letter_code
_entity_poly.pdbx_strand_id
1 'polypeptide(L)'
;MYISKNRPPIEDLLEGTGLGKGMHGFINQEGWNNRVDVLSDETALATYTARFMRRAVDMELCDDNLLNAYQECFKYWHQDLFDRLPCRLELKFFLRKRGVFTGKNNRRITDQLFQLLTIEQPLAWNKKERATTVFHHQCLFERERNKHK
;
A
#
# COMPACT_ATOMS: atom_id res chain seq x y z
N MET A 1 -15.78 -5.31 31.79
CA MET A 1 -14.36 -5.23 31.34
C MET A 1 -14.16 -6.30 30.29
N TYR A 2 -14.07 -5.94 29.01
CA TYR A 2 -13.70 -6.89 27.97
C TYR A 2 -12.20 -7.15 28.08
N ILE A 3 -11.84 -8.37 28.44
CA ILE A 3 -10.47 -8.88 28.41
C ILE A 3 -9.99 -8.72 26.97
N SER A 4 -8.91 -7.96 26.80
CA SER A 4 -8.14 -7.86 25.56
C SER A 4 -7.90 -9.27 25.02
N LYS A 5 -8.62 -9.66 23.96
CA LYS A 5 -8.25 -10.83 23.18
C LYS A 5 -6.87 -10.53 22.61
N ASN A 6 -5.87 -11.35 22.97
CA ASN A 6 -4.48 -11.29 22.50
C ASN A 6 -4.43 -10.72 21.07
N ARG A 7 -4.07 -9.44 20.94
CA ARG A 7 -3.88 -8.82 19.64
C ARG A 7 -2.63 -9.49 19.03
N PRO A 8 -2.68 -9.89 17.76
CA PRO A 8 -1.52 -10.52 17.14
C PRO A 8 -0.30 -9.59 17.25
N PRO A 9 0.91 -10.15 17.43
CA PRO A 9 2.16 -9.40 17.37
C PRO A 9 2.20 -8.47 16.15
N ILE A 10 2.96 -7.38 16.26
CA ILE A 10 3.12 -6.44 15.16
C ILE A 10 3.70 -7.12 13.91
N GLU A 11 4.56 -8.12 14.10
CA GLU A 11 5.12 -8.94 13.03
C GLU A 11 4.04 -9.59 12.18
N ASP A 12 3.03 -10.19 12.82
CA ASP A 12 1.91 -10.84 12.14
C ASP A 12 1.03 -9.82 11.41
N LEU A 13 0.82 -8.64 12.03
CA LEU A 13 0.07 -7.54 11.43
C LEU A 13 0.75 -6.97 10.17
N LEU A 14 2.08 -7.04 10.10
CA LEU A 14 2.88 -6.46 9.02
C LEU A 14 3.40 -7.49 8.01
N GLU A 15 3.21 -8.78 8.26
CA GLU A 15 3.66 -9.84 7.37
C GLU A 15 3.12 -9.63 5.93
N GLY A 16 3.99 -9.81 4.94
CA GLY A 16 3.64 -9.66 3.52
C GLY A 16 3.43 -8.22 3.03
N THR A 17 3.37 -7.22 3.92
CA THR A 17 3.20 -5.80 3.54
C THR A 17 4.50 -5.19 3.01
N GLY A 18 5.65 -5.73 3.41
CA GLY A 18 6.96 -5.14 3.12
C GLY A 18 7.34 -3.99 4.06
N LEU A 19 6.52 -3.69 5.07
CA LEU A 19 6.89 -2.81 6.18
C LEU A 19 7.89 -3.56 7.08
N GLY A 20 9.14 -3.08 7.12
CA GLY A 20 10.19 -3.69 7.93
C GLY A 20 10.21 -3.21 9.39
N LYS A 21 11.16 -3.72 10.18
CA LYS A 21 11.33 -3.38 11.60
C LYS A 21 11.42 -1.87 11.87
N GLY A 22 12.00 -1.10 10.95
CA GLY A 22 12.09 0.37 11.06
C GLY A 22 10.73 1.07 11.10
N MET A 23 9.67 0.41 10.61
CA MET A 23 8.32 0.96 10.65
C MET A 23 7.56 0.64 11.93
N HIS A 24 8.04 -0.28 12.77
CA HIS A 24 7.30 -0.74 13.95
C HIS A 24 6.98 0.41 14.92
N GLY A 25 7.88 1.38 15.06
CA GLY A 25 7.68 2.56 15.93
C GLY A 25 6.56 3.51 15.48
N PHE A 26 6.11 3.41 14.24
CA PHE A 26 5.01 4.22 13.69
C PHE A 26 3.68 3.46 13.64
N ILE A 27 3.63 2.20 14.09
CA ILE A 27 2.40 1.41 14.07
C ILE A 27 1.82 1.35 15.48
N ASN A 28 0.70 2.05 15.68
CA ASN A 28 -0.10 1.94 16.88
C ASN A 28 -1.02 0.74 16.75
N GLN A 29 -0.64 -0.37 17.40
CA GLN A 29 -1.47 -1.56 17.43
C GLN A 29 -2.85 -1.26 18.00
N GLU A 30 -3.01 -0.51 19.08
CA GLU A 30 -4.31 -0.22 19.71
C GLU A 30 -5.26 0.49 18.75
N GLY A 31 -4.71 1.48 18.03
CA GLY A 31 -5.39 2.28 17.02
C GLY A 31 -5.60 1.61 15.66
N TRP A 32 -5.28 0.32 15.50
CA TRP A 32 -5.37 -0.40 14.22
C TRP A 32 -6.70 -0.19 13.48
N ASN A 33 -7.81 -0.18 14.22
CA ASN A 33 -9.13 -0.06 13.63
C ASN A 33 -9.64 1.38 13.49
N ASN A 34 -8.87 2.37 13.94
CA ASN A 34 -9.29 3.75 13.93
C ASN A 34 -9.42 4.29 12.49
N ARG A 35 -10.26 5.31 12.35
CA ARG A 35 -10.28 6.15 11.16
C ARG A 35 -9.21 7.22 11.30
N VAL A 36 -8.77 7.75 10.17
CA VAL A 36 -7.87 8.90 10.11
C VAL A 36 -8.63 10.11 9.56
N ASP A 37 -8.18 11.28 9.96
CA ASP A 37 -8.64 12.57 9.50
C ASP A 37 -7.45 13.50 9.23
N VAL A 38 -7.72 14.76 8.89
CA VAL A 38 -6.69 15.75 8.56
C VAL A 38 -5.77 16.10 9.74
N LEU A 39 -6.23 15.91 10.99
CA LEU A 39 -5.47 16.22 12.21
C LEU A 39 -4.67 15.02 12.73
N SER A 40 -4.89 13.85 12.16
CA SER A 40 -4.19 12.62 12.53
C SER A 40 -2.68 12.77 12.39
N ASP A 41 -1.95 12.20 13.35
CA ASP A 41 -0.49 12.22 13.36
C ASP A 41 0.11 11.15 12.44
N GLU A 42 1.43 11.18 12.30
CA GLU A 42 2.17 10.26 11.43
C GLU A 42 1.95 8.78 11.80
N THR A 43 1.81 8.49 13.09
CA THR A 43 1.54 7.15 13.63
C THR A 43 0.17 6.65 13.20
N ALA A 44 -0.87 7.49 13.32
CA ALA A 44 -2.22 7.15 12.87
C ALA A 44 -2.27 6.94 11.36
N LEU A 45 -1.59 7.78 10.58
CA LEU A 45 -1.49 7.64 9.12
C LEU A 45 -0.78 6.34 8.73
N ALA A 46 0.39 6.05 9.31
CA ALA A 46 1.14 4.83 9.05
C ALA A 46 0.36 3.57 9.45
N THR A 47 -0.31 3.60 10.61
CA THR A 47 -1.16 2.50 11.08
C THR A 47 -2.31 2.22 10.11
N TYR A 48 -2.99 3.27 9.65
CA TYR A 48 -4.08 3.14 8.69
C TYR A 48 -3.60 2.57 7.35
N THR A 49 -2.46 3.04 6.85
CA THR A 49 -1.83 2.53 5.63
C THR A 49 -1.38 1.07 5.78
N ALA A 50 -0.78 0.70 6.91
CA ALA A 50 -0.39 -0.67 7.21
C ALA A 50 -1.60 -1.61 7.22
N ARG A 51 -2.72 -1.18 7.80
CA ARG A 51 -3.98 -1.93 7.75
C ARG A 51 -4.47 -2.15 6.33
N PHE A 52 -4.42 -1.12 5.48
CA PHE A 52 -4.76 -1.28 4.06
C PHE A 52 -3.86 -2.33 3.39
N MET A 53 -2.54 -2.24 3.59
CA MET A 53 -1.59 -3.18 2.99
C MET A 53 -1.82 -4.62 3.49
N ARG A 54 -2.05 -4.82 4.79
CA ARG A 54 -2.37 -6.14 5.37
C ARG A 54 -3.65 -6.71 4.78
N ARG A 55 -4.71 -5.91 4.69
CA ARG A 55 -5.97 -6.34 4.07
C ARG A 55 -5.77 -6.72 2.60
N ALA A 56 -4.95 -5.97 1.87
CA ALA A 56 -4.62 -6.28 0.48
C ALA A 56 -3.78 -7.57 0.35
N VAL A 57 -2.94 -7.89 1.34
CA VAL A 57 -2.25 -9.19 1.42
C VAL A 57 -3.25 -10.32 1.67
N ASP A 58 -4.12 -10.18 2.69
CA ASP A 58 -5.11 -11.19 3.08
C ASP A 58 -6.09 -11.53 1.95
N MET A 59 -6.50 -10.50 1.22
CA MET A 59 -7.41 -10.62 0.08
C MET A 59 -6.69 -10.86 -1.24
N GLU A 60 -5.37 -11.02 -1.21
CA GLU A 60 -4.58 -11.36 -2.40
C GLU A 60 -4.75 -10.34 -3.54
N LEU A 61 -4.97 -9.07 -3.20
CA LEU A 61 -5.28 -8.02 -4.17
C LEU A 61 -4.07 -7.72 -5.06
N CYS A 62 -4.34 -7.64 -6.36
CA CYS A 62 -3.40 -7.28 -7.41
C CYS A 62 -4.12 -6.44 -8.48
N ASP A 63 -3.33 -5.74 -9.29
CA ASP A 63 -3.77 -5.04 -10.49
C ASP A 63 -4.97 -4.11 -10.20
N ASP A 64 -6.02 -4.15 -11.01
CA ASP A 64 -7.17 -3.25 -10.91
C ASP A 64 -7.93 -3.38 -9.59
N ASN A 65 -8.01 -4.58 -9.02
CA ASN A 65 -8.67 -4.80 -7.73
C ASN A 65 -7.92 -4.09 -6.60
N LEU A 66 -6.58 -4.07 -6.65
CA LEU A 66 -5.77 -3.32 -5.70
C LEU A 66 -5.90 -1.81 -5.92
N LEU A 67 -5.94 -1.35 -7.17
CA LEU A 67 -6.14 0.07 -7.48
C LEU A 67 -7.49 0.57 -6.95
N ASN A 68 -8.57 -0.17 -7.20
CA ASN A 68 -9.91 0.19 -6.70
C ASN A 68 -9.96 0.22 -5.17
N ALA A 69 -9.36 -0.77 -4.51
CA ALA A 69 -9.28 -0.81 -3.05
C ALA A 69 -8.46 0.36 -2.49
N TYR A 70 -7.37 0.75 -3.17
CA TYR A 70 -6.56 1.91 -2.81
C TYR A 70 -7.38 3.20 -2.93
N GLN A 71 -8.04 3.42 -4.06
CA GLN A 71 -8.88 4.61 -4.29
C GLN A 71 -9.98 4.73 -3.23
N GLU A 72 -10.69 3.65 -2.93
CA GLU A 72 -11.73 3.67 -1.89
C GLU A 72 -11.17 3.93 -0.49
N CYS A 73 -10.02 3.35 -0.15
CA CYS A 73 -9.42 3.48 1.17
C CYS A 73 -8.88 4.89 1.44
N PHE A 74 -8.39 5.56 0.40
CA PHE A 74 -7.71 6.86 0.48
C PHE A 74 -8.46 8.00 -0.20
N LYS A 75 -9.73 7.83 -0.61
CA LYS A 75 -10.50 8.84 -1.39
C LYS A 75 -10.59 10.23 -0.77
N TYR A 76 -10.51 10.32 0.56
CA TYR A 76 -10.56 11.60 1.29
C TYR A 76 -9.18 12.12 1.70
N TRP A 77 -8.10 11.49 1.25
CA TRP A 77 -6.76 11.94 1.53
C TRP A 77 -6.33 13.03 0.57
N HIS A 78 -5.67 14.05 1.11
CA HIS A 78 -5.03 15.13 0.36
C HIS A 78 -3.51 14.93 0.32
N GLN A 79 -2.81 15.70 -0.52
CA GLN A 79 -1.35 15.62 -0.65
C GLN A 79 -0.63 15.75 0.71
N ASP A 80 -1.11 16.63 1.59
CA ASP A 80 -0.53 16.86 2.92
C ASP A 80 -0.54 15.61 3.82
N LEU A 81 -1.53 14.72 3.66
CA LEU A 81 -1.55 13.45 4.39
C LEU A 81 -0.48 12.50 3.86
N PHE A 82 -0.32 12.42 2.54
CA PHE A 82 0.73 11.60 1.92
C PHE A 82 2.14 12.15 2.17
N ASP A 83 2.29 13.46 2.34
CA ASP A 83 3.57 14.08 2.68
C ASP A 83 4.04 13.73 4.08
N ARG A 84 3.11 13.73 5.04
CA ARG A 84 3.36 13.31 6.42
C ARG A 84 3.46 11.79 6.57
N LEU A 85 3.07 11.00 5.57
CA LEU A 85 3.09 9.55 5.65
C LEU A 85 4.55 9.03 5.73
N PRO A 86 4.97 8.39 6.83
CA PRO A 86 6.33 7.88 6.98
C PRO A 86 6.63 6.73 6.01
N CYS A 87 5.66 5.83 5.80
CA CYS A 87 5.81 4.64 4.94
C CYS A 87 5.38 4.85 3.48
N ARG A 88 5.48 6.07 2.96
CA ARG A 88 5.06 6.39 1.57
C ARG A 88 5.85 5.61 0.51
N LEU A 89 7.12 5.34 0.78
CA LEU A 89 7.99 4.61 -0.14
C LEU A 89 7.61 3.12 -0.20
N GLU A 90 7.35 2.54 0.97
CA GLU A 90 6.91 1.16 1.15
C GLU A 90 5.53 0.95 0.51
N LEU A 91 4.60 1.88 0.71
CA LEU A 91 3.30 1.87 0.04
C LEU A 91 3.46 1.90 -1.49
N LYS A 92 4.29 2.80 -2.02
CA LYS A 92 4.59 2.85 -3.46
C LYS A 92 5.14 1.52 -3.97
N PHE A 93 6.11 0.93 -3.27
CA PHE A 93 6.69 -0.34 -3.69
C PHE A 93 5.72 -1.51 -3.57
N PHE A 94 4.87 -1.52 -2.55
CA PHE A 94 3.82 -2.51 -2.37
C PHE A 94 2.84 -2.51 -3.54
N LEU A 95 2.31 -1.33 -3.89
CA LEU A 95 1.42 -1.15 -5.05
C LEU A 95 2.07 -1.68 -6.33
N ARG A 96 3.32 -1.30 -6.59
CA ARG A 96 4.05 -1.69 -7.81
C ARG A 96 4.34 -3.17 -7.89
N LYS A 97 4.79 -3.79 -6.80
CA LYS A 97 5.00 -5.24 -6.73
C LYS A 97 3.70 -6.01 -6.98
N ARG A 98 2.55 -5.40 -6.68
CA ARG A 98 1.22 -5.96 -6.90
C ARG A 98 0.53 -5.49 -8.17
N GLY A 99 1.29 -4.96 -9.15
CA GLY A 99 0.78 -4.67 -10.50
C GLY A 99 0.28 -3.24 -10.73
N VAL A 100 0.17 -2.42 -9.68
CA VAL A 100 -0.29 -1.02 -9.79
C VAL A 100 0.91 -0.11 -10.08
N PHE A 101 1.01 0.39 -11.31
CA PHE A 101 2.06 1.33 -11.67
C PHE A 101 1.76 2.72 -11.11
N THR A 102 2.72 3.29 -10.37
CA THR A 102 2.58 4.60 -9.72
C THR A 102 3.21 5.73 -10.55
N GLY A 103 3.60 5.48 -11.80
CA GLY A 103 4.34 6.43 -12.64
C GLY A 103 5.87 6.33 -12.51
N LYS A 104 6.57 7.16 -13.28
CA LYS A 104 8.05 7.14 -13.41
C LYS A 104 8.75 7.62 -12.15
N ASN A 105 9.89 7.02 -11.79
CA ASN A 105 10.63 7.33 -10.55
C ASN A 105 11.16 8.78 -10.41
N ASN A 106 11.11 9.59 -11.45
CA ASN A 106 11.58 10.99 -11.41
C ASN A 106 10.55 11.97 -10.82
N ARG A 107 9.35 11.52 -10.44
CA ARG A 107 8.34 12.33 -9.77
C ARG A 107 8.36 12.12 -8.26
N ARG A 108 7.90 13.14 -7.52
CA ARG A 108 7.71 13.06 -6.06
C ARG A 108 6.72 11.95 -5.73
N ILE A 109 7.05 11.13 -4.73
CA ILE A 109 6.23 9.97 -4.34
C ILE A 109 4.82 10.39 -3.93
N THR A 110 4.69 11.49 -3.19
CA THR A 110 3.40 12.08 -2.80
C THR A 110 2.51 12.34 -4.02
N ASP A 111 3.04 13.02 -5.04
CA ASP A 111 2.28 13.34 -6.25
C ASP A 111 1.86 12.08 -6.99
N GLN A 112 2.72 11.05 -7.00
CA GLN A 112 2.39 9.75 -7.58
C GLN A 112 1.24 9.07 -6.86
N LEU A 113 1.31 8.98 -5.54
CA LEU A 113 0.29 8.34 -4.71
C LEU A 113 -1.04 9.12 -4.77
N PHE A 114 -0.99 10.44 -4.78
CA PHE A 114 -2.17 11.29 -4.87
C PHE A 114 -2.82 11.21 -6.25
N GLN A 115 -2.04 11.24 -7.34
CA GLN A 115 -2.56 11.09 -8.71
C GLN A 115 -3.31 9.76 -8.90
N LEU A 116 -2.89 8.69 -8.23
CA LEU A 116 -3.59 7.39 -8.31
C LEU A 116 -5.04 7.44 -7.78
N LEU A 117 -5.39 8.42 -6.95
CA LEU A 117 -6.76 8.57 -6.45
C LEU A 117 -7.75 8.97 -7.54
N THR A 118 -7.28 9.59 -8.63
CA THR A 118 -8.14 10.20 -9.64
C THR A 118 -8.03 9.56 -11.02
N ILE A 119 -7.17 8.56 -11.19
CA ILE A 119 -7.07 7.87 -12.49
C ILE A 119 -8.29 6.97 -12.72
N GLU A 120 -8.86 7.06 -13.93
CA GLU A 120 -9.96 6.19 -14.35
C GLU A 120 -9.46 4.85 -14.88
N GLN A 121 -8.22 4.82 -15.39
CA GLN A 121 -7.61 3.61 -15.96
C GLN A 121 -6.20 3.40 -15.40
N PRO A 122 -5.76 2.15 -15.21
CA PRO A 122 -4.42 1.82 -14.75
C PRO A 122 -3.34 2.47 -15.62
N LEU A 123 -2.32 3.03 -14.99
CA LEU A 123 -1.20 3.59 -15.72
C LEU A 123 -0.41 2.49 -16.44
N ALA A 124 -0.10 2.72 -17.71
CA ALA A 124 0.69 1.79 -18.49
C ALA A 124 2.13 1.68 -17.97
N TRP A 125 2.57 0.44 -17.72
CA TRP A 125 3.95 0.14 -17.39
C TRP A 125 4.87 0.41 -18.58
N ASN A 126 6.01 1.06 -18.36
CA ASN A 126 7.05 1.05 -19.38
C ASN A 126 7.82 -0.27 -19.35
N LYS A 127 8.39 -0.63 -20.52
CA LYS A 127 9.08 -1.91 -20.72
C LYS A 127 10.20 -2.15 -19.72
N LYS A 128 11.00 -1.13 -19.40
CA LYS A 128 12.13 -1.25 -18.47
C LYS A 128 11.65 -1.53 -17.05
N GLU A 129 10.75 -0.72 -16.52
CA GLU A 129 10.22 -0.88 -15.16
C GLU A 129 9.42 -2.18 -15.02
N ARG A 130 8.69 -2.61 -16.06
CA ARG A 130 8.04 -3.92 -16.09
C ARG A 130 9.06 -5.06 -16.02
N ALA A 131 10.12 -4.99 -16.82
CA ALA A 131 11.14 -6.05 -16.86
C ALA A 131 11.95 -6.18 -15.55
N THR A 132 12.16 -5.07 -14.83
CA THR A 132 12.97 -5.06 -13.60
C THR A 132 12.14 -5.22 -12.32
N THR A 133 10.81 -5.17 -12.39
CA THR A 133 9.95 -5.32 -11.21
C THR A 133 9.72 -6.80 -10.91
N VAL A 134 10.00 -7.19 -9.67
CA VAL A 134 9.61 -8.52 -9.17
C VAL A 134 8.15 -8.44 -8.72
N PHE A 135 7.27 -8.98 -9.55
CA PHE A 135 5.83 -8.99 -9.29
C PHE A 135 5.44 -10.11 -8.33
N HIS A 136 4.36 -9.88 -7.59
CA HIS A 136 3.70 -10.92 -6.82
C HIS A 136 3.15 -12.00 -7.78
N HIS A 137 3.18 -13.26 -7.35
CA HIS A 137 2.88 -14.41 -8.20
C HIS A 137 1.46 -14.41 -8.81
N GLN A 138 0.54 -13.69 -8.19
CA GLN A 138 -0.85 -13.60 -8.61
C GLN A 138 -1.13 -12.42 -9.57
N CYS A 139 -0.20 -11.48 -9.70
CA CYS A 139 -0.35 -10.37 -10.63
C CYS A 139 -0.43 -10.87 -12.07
N LEU A 140 -1.21 -10.17 -12.90
CA LEU A 140 -1.35 -10.47 -14.33
C LEU A 140 0.01 -10.67 -15.01
N PHE A 141 0.99 -9.81 -14.74
CA PHE A 141 2.30 -9.90 -15.39
C PHE A 141 3.09 -11.18 -15.05
N GLU A 142 3.00 -11.67 -13.81
CA GLU A 142 3.67 -12.92 -13.43
C GLU A 142 2.92 -14.13 -14.00
N ARG A 143 1.58 -14.06 -14.04
CA ARG A 143 0.74 -15.05 -14.72
C ARG A 143 1.03 -15.13 -16.23
N GLU A 144 1.22 -13.99 -16.90
CA GLU A 144 1.61 -13.92 -18.31
C GLU A 144 3.03 -14.48 -18.54
N ARG A 145 3.99 -14.11 -17.69
CA ARG A 145 5.37 -14.59 -17.79
C ARG A 145 5.47 -16.11 -17.67
N ASN A 146 4.68 -16.71 -16.79
CA ASN A 146 4.69 -18.16 -16.58
C ASN A 146 3.90 -18.95 -17.63
N LYS A 147 3.07 -18.29 -18.46
CA LYS A 147 2.39 -18.91 -19.62
C LYS A 147 3.29 -19.05 -20.86
N HIS A 148 4.41 -18.33 -20.89
CA HIS A 148 5.35 -18.30 -22.01
C HIS A 148 6.69 -18.98 -21.69
N LYS A 149 6.75 -19.73 -20.59
CA LYS A 149 7.85 -20.65 -20.26
C LYS A 149 7.41 -22.07 -20.56
#